data_AF-A0A534AR68-F1
#
_entry.id   AF-A0A534AR68-F1
#
_cell.length_a   1.000
_cell.length_b   1.000
_cell.length_c   1.000
_cell.angle_alpha   90.00
_cell.angle_beta   90.00
_cell.angle_gamma   90.00
#
_symmetry.space_group_name_H-M   'P 1'
#
loop_
_entity.id
_entity.type
_entity.pdbx_description
1 polymer ?
#
loop_
_entity_poly.entity_id
_entity_poly.type
_entity_poly.pdbx_seq_one_letter_code
_entity_poly.pdbx_strand_id
1 'polypeptide(L)'
;REQPLDSTRELAALVASAVRTREPGKHPATRTFQALRMFVNDELGQLERGLAGALERLVPGGRLVVITFHSLEDRAVKRFMQRESQVDPALRRLPLLPAAARPRLKLIGRKTRPSAAELERNPRARSALLRVAERLA
;
A
#
# COMPACT_ATOMS: atom_id res chain seq x y z
N ARG A 1 -13.72 -33.74 -15.89
CA ARG A 1 -12.53 -34.12 -15.08
C ARG A 1 -11.80 -32.84 -14.76
N GLU A 2 -11.50 -32.59 -13.49
CA GLU A 2 -10.62 -31.49 -13.08
C GLU A 2 -9.19 -31.91 -13.38
N GLN A 3 -8.41 -31.03 -14.01
CA GLN A 3 -6.97 -31.21 -14.24
C GLN A 3 -6.21 -30.24 -13.32
N PRO A 4 -5.18 -30.69 -12.60
CA PRO A 4 -4.32 -29.81 -11.79
C PRO A 4 -3.66 -28.73 -12.65
N LEU A 5 -3.36 -27.59 -12.04
CA LEU A 5 -2.55 -26.53 -12.63
C LEU A 5 -1.15 -26.60 -12.01
N ASP A 6 -0.15 -27.00 -12.79
CA ASP A 6 1.19 -27.30 -12.31
C ASP A 6 2.22 -26.23 -12.74
N SER A 7 1.84 -25.33 -13.66
CA SER A 7 2.72 -24.27 -14.12
C SER A 7 2.06 -22.89 -14.22
N THR A 8 2.89 -21.84 -14.13
CA THR A 8 2.44 -20.46 -14.35
C THR A 8 1.93 -20.23 -15.78
N ARG A 9 2.43 -20.99 -16.76
CA ARG A 9 1.97 -20.92 -18.14
C ARG A 9 0.56 -21.47 -18.29
N GLU A 10 0.25 -22.61 -17.66
CA GLU A 10 -1.09 -23.19 -17.66
C GLU A 10 -2.11 -22.24 -17.03
N LEU A 11 -1.78 -21.68 -15.85
CA LEU A 11 -2.64 -20.70 -15.21
C LEU A 11 -2.84 -19.45 -16.10
N ALA A 12 -1.78 -18.94 -16.72
CA ALA A 12 -1.88 -17.78 -17.60
C ALA A 12 -2.77 -18.05 -18.82
N ALA A 13 -2.66 -19.23 -19.44
CA ALA A 13 -3.47 -19.65 -20.57
C ALA A 13 -4.94 -19.83 -20.18
N LEU A 14 -5.20 -20.47 -19.04
CA LEU A 14 -6.54 -20.62 -18.49
C LEU A 14 -7.20 -19.25 -18.26
N VAL A 15 -6.51 -18.33 -17.57
CA VAL A 15 -7.03 -16.97 -17.33
C VAL A 15 -7.27 -16.23 -18.65
N ALA A 16 -6.37 -16.35 -19.62
CA ALA A 16 -6.54 -15.71 -20.92
C ALA A 16 -7.76 -16.24 -21.71
N SER A 17 -8.11 -17.52 -21.53
CA SER A 17 -9.31 -18.12 -22.14
C SER A 17 -10.62 -17.68 -21.45
N ALA A 18 -10.57 -17.42 -20.14
CA ALA A 18 -11.74 -17.05 -19.34
C ALA A 18 -12.04 -15.54 -19.33
N VAL A 19 -10.99 -14.70 -19.37
CA VAL A 19 -11.12 -13.24 -19.27
C VAL A 19 -11.47 -12.65 -20.64
N ARG A 20 -12.71 -12.15 -20.76
CA ARG A 20 -13.23 -11.53 -22.00
C ARG A 20 -12.76 -10.08 -22.20
N THR A 21 -12.40 -9.38 -21.12
CA THR A 21 -12.02 -7.96 -21.14
C THR A 21 -10.51 -7.80 -20.96
N ARG A 22 -9.87 -7.06 -21.89
CA ARG A 22 -8.42 -6.85 -21.87
C ARG A 22 -8.09 -5.40 -21.55
N GLU A 23 -7.19 -5.19 -20.60
CA GLU A 23 -6.54 -3.89 -20.44
C GLU A 23 -5.51 -3.69 -21.56
N PRO A 24 -5.57 -2.58 -22.31
CA PRO A 24 -4.58 -2.28 -23.34
C PRO A 24 -3.16 -2.33 -22.77
N GLY A 25 -2.27 -3.07 -23.43
CA GLY A 25 -0.86 -3.19 -23.05
C GLY A 25 -0.58 -4.07 -21.82
N LYS A 26 -1.55 -4.84 -21.30
CA LYS A 26 -1.33 -5.79 -20.22
C LYS A 26 -1.80 -7.19 -20.58
N HIS A 27 -1.05 -8.20 -20.13
CA HIS A 27 -1.47 -9.59 -20.25
C HIS A 27 -2.73 -9.83 -19.39
N PRO A 28 -3.76 -10.56 -19.86
CA PRO A 28 -5.01 -10.81 -19.11
C PRO A 28 -4.77 -11.41 -17.72
N ALA A 29 -3.75 -12.26 -17.58
CA ALA A 29 -3.41 -12.90 -16.31
C ALA A 29 -2.75 -11.98 -15.26
N THR A 30 -2.32 -10.76 -15.63
CA THR A 30 -1.51 -9.90 -14.75
C THR A 30 -2.18 -9.64 -13.40
N ARG A 31 -3.48 -9.32 -13.38
CA ARG A 31 -4.21 -9.08 -12.13
C ARG A 31 -4.41 -10.36 -11.31
N THR A 32 -4.61 -11.50 -11.97
CA THR A 32 -4.75 -12.80 -11.29
C THR A 32 -3.46 -13.16 -10.57
N PHE A 33 -2.31 -13.04 -11.24
CA PHE A 33 -1.01 -13.26 -10.61
C PHE A 33 -0.74 -12.29 -9.48
N GLN A 34 -1.11 -11.01 -9.64
CA GLN A 34 -1.02 -10.04 -8.54
C GLN A 34 -1.88 -10.47 -7.34
N ALA A 35 -3.13 -10.87 -7.57
CA ALA A 35 -4.04 -11.27 -6.50
C ALA A 35 -3.53 -12.52 -5.75
N LEU A 36 -3.07 -13.53 -6.48
CA LEU A 36 -2.49 -14.74 -5.88
C LEU A 36 -1.23 -14.42 -5.09
N ARG A 37 -0.33 -13.59 -5.63
CA ARG A 37 0.89 -13.15 -4.94
C ARG A 37 0.57 -12.44 -3.62
N MET A 38 -0.38 -11.49 -3.67
CA MET A 38 -0.84 -10.76 -2.50
C MET A 38 -1.46 -11.69 -1.44
N PHE A 39 -2.27 -12.65 -1.88
CA PHE A 39 -2.94 -13.60 -0.99
C PHE A 39 -1.96 -14.58 -0.34
N VAL A 40 -1.12 -15.24 -1.14
CA VAL A 40 -0.18 -16.27 -0.67
C VAL A 40 0.82 -15.70 0.33
N ASN A 41 1.28 -14.46 0.12
CA ASN A 41 2.27 -13.83 1.01
C ASN A 41 1.65 -13.00 2.15
N ASP A 42 0.31 -12.94 2.26
CA ASP A 42 -0.38 -12.01 3.17
C ASP A 42 0.18 -10.58 3.07
N GLU A 43 0.40 -10.07 1.84
CA GLU A 43 1.12 -8.81 1.61
C GLU A 43 0.47 -7.64 2.36
N LEU A 44 -0.86 -7.57 2.34
CA LEU A 44 -1.60 -6.51 3.02
C LEU A 44 -1.55 -6.66 4.55
N GLY A 45 -1.71 -7.87 5.09
CA GLY A 45 -1.61 -8.10 6.53
C GLY A 45 -0.21 -7.80 7.05
N GLN A 46 0.84 -8.18 6.30
CA GLN A 46 2.22 -7.83 6.62
C GLN A 46 2.45 -6.32 6.59
N LEU A 47 1.91 -5.62 5.59
CA LEU A 47 1.99 -4.17 5.51
C LEU A 47 1.34 -3.51 6.74
N GLU A 48 0.14 -3.93 7.13
CA GLU A 48 -0.56 -3.37 8.29
C GLU A 48 0.20 -3.58 9.60
N ARG A 49 0.67 -4.81 9.84
CA ARG A 49 1.49 -5.15 11.02
C ARG A 49 2.82 -4.39 11.02
N GLY A 50 3.46 -4.27 9.87
CA GLY A 50 4.71 -3.52 9.69
C GLY A 50 4.53 -2.03 9.98
N LEU A 51 3.46 -1.40 9.49
CA LEU A 51 3.15 0.00 9.76
C LEU A 51 2.89 0.26 11.24
N ALA A 52 2.10 -0.59 11.89
CA ALA A 52 1.84 -0.49 13.32
C ALA A 52 3.15 -0.67 14.12
N GLY A 53 3.91 -1.71 13.82
CA GLY A 53 5.19 -1.99 14.49
C GLY A 53 6.25 -0.89 14.28
N ALA A 54 6.26 -0.24 13.12
CA ALA A 54 7.13 0.89 12.83
C ALA A 54 6.73 2.13 13.64
N LEU A 55 5.43 2.43 13.72
CA LEU A 55 4.92 3.56 14.49
C LEU A 55 5.28 3.46 15.98
N GLU A 56 5.18 2.26 16.57
CA GLU A 56 5.55 2.04 17.97
C GLU A 56 7.05 2.25 18.24
N ARG A 57 7.91 2.09 17.22
CA ARG A 57 9.36 2.21 17.37
C ARG A 57 9.91 3.58 17.01
N LEU A 58 9.10 4.45 16.38
CA LEU A 58 9.54 5.77 16.00
C LEU A 58 9.70 6.68 17.23
N VAL A 59 10.89 7.27 17.36
CA VAL A 59 11.15 8.37 18.28
C VAL A 59 10.44 9.65 17.82
N PRO A 60 10.14 10.61 18.72
CA PRO A 60 9.65 11.93 18.33
C PRO A 60 10.55 12.60 17.27
N GLY A 61 9.94 13.18 16.25
CA GLY A 61 10.64 13.73 15.06
C GLY A 61 11.09 12.67 14.04
N GLY A 62 10.99 11.37 14.35
CA GLY A 62 11.33 10.29 13.43
C GLY A 62 10.40 10.24 12.21
N ARG A 63 10.92 9.81 11.05
CA ARG A 63 10.20 9.78 9.76
C ARG A 63 9.77 8.36 9.40
N LEU A 64 8.48 8.16 9.12
CA LEU A 64 7.95 6.98 8.46
C LEU A 64 7.86 7.25 6.96
N VAL A 65 8.70 6.58 6.16
CA VAL A 65 8.71 6.68 4.69
C VAL A 65 8.28 5.34 4.11
N VAL A 66 7.24 5.34 3.28
CA VAL A 66 6.69 4.13 2.68
C VAL A 66 6.57 4.29 1.17
N ILE A 67 7.08 3.29 0.43
CA ILE A 67 6.96 3.21 -1.03
C ILE A 67 6.04 2.04 -1.37
N THR A 68 4.99 2.31 -2.14
CA THR A 68 4.00 1.31 -2.57
C THR A 68 3.97 1.21 -4.09
N PHE A 69 3.68 0.03 -4.64
CA PHE A 69 3.70 -0.21 -6.08
C PHE A 69 2.33 -0.48 -6.68
N HIS A 70 1.29 -0.64 -5.84
CA HIS A 70 -0.08 -0.73 -6.33
C HIS A 70 -1.11 -0.02 -5.44
N SER A 71 -2.30 0.16 -6.00
CA SER A 71 -3.35 1.01 -5.42
C SER A 71 -3.89 0.50 -4.07
N LEU A 72 -3.92 -0.82 -3.86
CA LEU A 72 -4.36 -1.40 -2.58
C LEU A 72 -3.39 -1.07 -1.44
N GLU A 73 -2.07 -1.23 -1.65
CA GLU A 73 -1.05 -0.80 -0.69
C GLU A 73 -1.12 0.70 -0.42
N ASP A 74 -1.13 1.54 -1.47
CA ASP A 74 -1.17 3.01 -1.32
C ASP A 74 -2.40 3.43 -0.50
N ARG A 75 -3.53 2.75 -0.69
CA ARG A 75 -4.76 2.99 0.07
C ARG A 75 -4.60 2.59 1.53
N ALA A 76 -4.01 1.43 1.83
CA ALA A 76 -3.75 0.99 3.19
C ALA A 76 -2.83 1.98 3.92
N VAL A 77 -1.70 2.35 3.31
CA VAL A 77 -0.75 3.33 3.86
C VAL A 77 -1.41 4.69 4.06
N LYS A 78 -2.16 5.18 3.08
CA LYS A 78 -2.90 6.44 3.19
C LYS A 78 -3.86 6.42 4.38
N ARG A 79 -4.67 5.37 4.50
CA ARG A 79 -5.65 5.24 5.59
C ARG A 79 -4.97 5.16 6.94
N PHE A 80 -3.90 4.38 7.06
CA PHE A 80 -3.08 4.29 8.25
C PHE A 80 -2.55 5.67 8.66
N MET A 81 -1.81 6.33 7.79
CA MET A 81 -1.22 7.64 8.10
C MET A 81 -2.28 8.69 8.41
N GLN A 82 -3.43 8.66 7.72
CA GLN A 82 -4.54 9.57 8.01
C GLN A 82 -5.13 9.34 9.41
N ARG A 83 -5.44 8.09 9.76
CA ARG A 83 -5.98 7.72 11.07
C ARG A 83 -5.05 8.17 12.20
N GLU A 84 -3.75 7.94 12.07
CA GLU A 84 -2.76 8.30 13.09
C GLU A 84 -2.43 9.80 13.11
N SER A 85 -2.92 10.58 12.14
CA SER A 85 -2.67 12.02 12.02
C SER A 85 -3.84 12.91 12.41
N GLN A 86 -4.99 12.31 12.72
CA GLN A 86 -6.21 13.06 13.00
C GLN A 86 -6.81 12.67 14.35
N VAL A 87 -7.38 13.66 15.02
CA VAL A 87 -8.26 13.43 16.16
C VAL A 87 -9.62 12.96 15.63
N ASP A 88 -10.16 11.91 16.26
CA ASP A 88 -11.52 11.45 16.02
C ASP A 88 -12.48 12.66 16.10
N PRO A 89 -13.26 12.95 15.04
CA PRO A 89 -14.25 14.03 15.05
C PRO A 89 -15.19 14.00 16.26
N ALA A 90 -15.54 12.82 16.78
CA ALA A 90 -16.39 12.66 17.96
C ALA A 90 -15.74 13.23 19.24
N LEU A 91 -14.40 13.20 19.32
CA LEU A 91 -13.64 13.65 20.48
C LEU A 91 -13.17 15.10 20.38
N ARG A 92 -13.26 15.74 19.20
CA ARG A 92 -12.76 17.12 18.98
C ARG A 92 -13.39 18.18 19.87
N ARG A 93 -14.61 17.94 20.36
CA ARG A 93 -15.35 18.89 21.21
C ARG A 93 -15.09 18.69 22.70
N LEU A 94 -14.32 17.68 23.08
CA LEU A 94 -13.96 17.46 24.48
C LEU A 94 -12.96 18.54 24.93
N PRO A 95 -13.15 19.13 26.14
CA PRO A 95 -12.21 20.11 26.68
C PRO A 95 -10.78 19.56 26.84
N LEU A 96 -10.67 18.26 27.11
CA LEU A 96 -9.43 17.54 27.27
C LEU A 96 -9.49 16.26 26.43
N LEU A 97 -8.60 16.18 25.44
CA LEU A 97 -8.44 14.96 24.63
C LEU A 97 -7.64 13.91 25.43
N PRO A 98 -8.16 12.67 25.52
CA PRO A 98 -7.39 11.54 26.04
C PRO A 98 -6.05 11.40 25.30
N ALA A 99 -5.00 10.99 25.99
CA ALA A 99 -3.68 10.82 25.36
C ALA A 99 -3.72 9.86 24.15
N ALA A 100 -4.52 8.79 24.24
CA ALA A 100 -4.73 7.84 23.15
C ALA A 100 -5.46 8.42 21.93
N ALA A 101 -6.17 9.55 22.09
CA ALA A 101 -6.88 10.24 21.01
C ALA A 101 -6.05 11.34 20.35
N ARG A 102 -4.82 11.59 20.85
CA ARG A 102 -3.92 12.59 20.26
C ARG A 102 -3.30 12.04 18.98
N PRO A 103 -3.13 12.87 17.93
CA PRO A 103 -2.42 12.46 16.72
C PRO A 103 -1.02 12.00 17.07
N ARG A 104 -0.63 10.85 16.54
CA ARG A 104 0.71 10.28 16.72
C ARG A 104 1.65 10.65 15.57
N LEU A 105 1.07 10.94 14.41
CA LEU A 105 1.79 11.30 13.19
C LEU A 105 1.38 12.68 12.67
N LYS A 106 2.31 13.32 11.95
CA LYS A 106 2.04 14.48 11.09
C LYS A 106 2.37 14.10 9.66
N LEU A 107 1.43 14.32 8.74
CA LEU A 107 1.66 14.06 7.31
C LEU A 107 2.66 15.08 6.76
N ILE A 108 3.65 14.61 5.99
CA ILE A 108 4.66 15.46 5.37
C ILE A 108 4.41 15.49 3.86
N GLY A 109 4.00 16.66 3.37
CA GLY A 109 3.78 16.90 1.94
C GLY A 109 2.64 16.06 1.34
N ARG A 110 2.66 15.95 0.01
CA ARG A 110 1.76 15.08 -0.75
C ARG A 110 2.51 13.82 -1.17
N LYS A 111 1.78 12.82 -1.67
CA LYS A 111 2.42 11.63 -2.25
C LYS A 111 3.34 12.04 -3.42
N THR A 112 4.51 11.43 -3.49
CA THR A 112 5.51 11.69 -4.53
C THR A 112 5.52 10.54 -5.55
N ARG A 113 5.76 10.88 -6.82
CA ARG A 113 5.91 9.95 -7.94
C ARG A 113 7.35 9.98 -8.47
N PRO A 114 7.82 8.90 -9.09
CA PRO A 114 9.12 8.89 -9.78
C PRO A 114 9.16 9.96 -10.87
N SER A 115 10.36 10.49 -11.12
CA SER A 115 10.61 11.45 -12.21
C SER A 115 10.76 10.73 -13.57
N ALA A 116 10.63 11.47 -14.68
CA ALA A 116 10.83 10.90 -16.02
C ALA A 116 12.22 10.24 -16.16
N ALA A 117 13.28 10.90 -15.68
CA ALA A 117 14.65 10.38 -15.68
C ALA A 117 14.83 9.13 -14.79
N GLU A 118 14.00 8.95 -13.76
CA GLU A 118 13.99 7.70 -12.98
C GLU A 118 13.28 6.58 -13.75
N LEU A 119 12.17 6.89 -14.43
CA LEU A 119 11.41 5.91 -15.20
C LEU A 119 12.20 5.36 -16.39
N GLU A 120 13.02 6.18 -17.04
CA GLU A 120 13.92 5.76 -18.11
C GLU A 120 14.98 4.77 -17.61
N ARG A 121 15.55 5.02 -16.42
CA ARG A 121 16.58 4.16 -15.82
C ARG A 121 16.00 2.95 -15.10
N ASN A 122 14.77 3.04 -14.61
CA ASN A 122 14.11 2.02 -13.82
C ASN A 122 12.61 1.90 -14.17
N PRO A 123 12.26 1.13 -15.21
CA PRO A 123 10.86 0.91 -15.59
C PRO A 123 9.99 0.27 -14.49
N ARG A 124 10.59 -0.38 -13.48
CA ARG A 124 9.87 -0.95 -12.32
C ARG A 124 9.37 0.13 -11.36
N ALA A 125 9.95 1.32 -11.38
CA ALA A 125 9.51 2.45 -10.56
C ALA A 125 8.19 3.06 -11.04
N ARG A 126 7.73 2.76 -12.26
CA ARG A 126 6.53 3.35 -12.90
C ARG A 126 5.27 3.42 -12.03
N SER A 127 5.08 2.46 -11.12
CA SER A 127 3.91 2.43 -10.24
C SER A 127 4.22 2.81 -8.79
N ALA A 128 5.45 3.21 -8.50
CA ALA A 128 5.89 3.62 -7.17
C ALA A 128 5.18 4.91 -6.74
N LEU A 129 4.70 4.90 -5.50
CA LEU A 129 4.18 6.06 -4.78
C LEU A 129 4.86 6.13 -3.43
N LEU A 130 5.43 7.29 -3.11
CA LEU A 130 6.09 7.54 -1.84
C LEU A 130 5.20 8.40 -0.94
N ARG A 131 5.07 8.02 0.33
CA ARG A 131 4.39 8.79 1.38
C ARG A 131 5.29 8.95 2.59
N VAL A 132 5.19 10.11 3.22
CA VAL A 132 6.00 10.45 4.40
C VAL A 132 5.10 10.96 5.53
N ALA A 133 5.36 10.46 6.74
CA ALA A 133 4.82 11.00 7.97
C ALA A 133 5.94 11.17 9.01
N GLU A 134 5.74 12.05 9.97
CA GLU A 134 6.68 12.33 11.07
C GLU A 134 6.01 12.02 12.41
N ARG A 135 6.73 11.38 13.32
CA ARG A 135 6.24 11.04 14.67
C ARG A 135 6.20 12.30 15.54
N LEU A 136 5.04 12.55 16.12
CA LEU A 136 4.84 13.60 17.12
C LEU A 136 5.29 13.13 18.51
N ALA A 137 5.64 14.09 19.37
CA ALA A 137 5.95 13.83 20.78
C ALA A 137 4.69 13.40 21.55
#